data_AF-A0A7S3FFA7-F1
#
_entry.id   AF-A0A7S3FFA7-F1
#
_cell.length_a   1.000
_cell.length_b   1.000
_cell.length_c   1.000
_cell.angle_alpha   90.00
_cell.angle_beta   90.00
_cell.angle_gamma   90.00
#
_symmetry.space_group_name_H-M   'P 1'
#
loop_
_entity.id
_entity.type
_entity.pdbx_description
1 polymer ?
#
loop_
_entity_poly.entity_id
_entity_poly.type
_entity_poly.pdbx_seq_one_letter_code
_entity_poly.pdbx_strand_id
1 'polypeptide(L)'
;CIEANTEVAARARQEIGWAESAQSIAPGIVEVVEGFSTEVDLPEKVDLLATEIAGSIASEEGVYATIRDAQARFMKRPYDPSSYIPYSYETVGAPATDMCHHSGGNDPSRTGVRIEAHDVTMQLLADPKLVEEICFADPWLPGSGTIGAASQLIWWIDPKRVDANRVAFTSHLKEQEAALAASGMQIADLTFDLSRSLSGIALWPRIVFDEEGSLVYDARGPKGEHQTSHWPTFLPLLASRPVRVEAGDVVRARWEVDLQDGQVMTPLRYSMACDIQGAAGRAQTSD
;
A
#
# COMPACT_ATOMS: atom_id res chain seq x y z
N CYS A 1 -0.99 -16.90 20.50
CA CYS A 1 -0.73 -16.84 19.05
C CYS A 1 -1.85 -17.58 18.35
N ILE A 2 -2.50 -16.96 17.36
CA ILE A 2 -3.54 -17.61 16.54
C ILE A 2 -2.98 -17.72 15.12
N GLU A 3 -3.01 -18.92 14.54
CA GLU A 3 -2.47 -19.19 13.20
C GLU A 3 -3.37 -20.20 12.46
N ALA A 4 -3.86 -19.83 11.28
CA ALA A 4 -4.80 -20.65 10.52
C ALA A 4 -4.11 -21.74 9.70
N ASN A 5 -2.88 -21.53 9.26
CA ASN A 5 -2.12 -22.50 8.50
C ASN A 5 -1.54 -23.58 9.43
N THR A 6 -2.02 -24.82 9.30
CA THR A 6 -1.59 -25.97 10.11
C THR A 6 -0.08 -26.18 10.13
N GLU A 7 0.60 -26.06 8.99
CA GLU A 7 2.06 -26.25 8.92
C GLU A 7 2.81 -25.14 9.65
N VAL A 8 2.34 -23.90 9.52
CA VAL A 8 2.92 -22.74 10.22
C VAL A 8 2.64 -22.82 11.72
N ALA A 9 1.44 -23.20 12.14
CA ALA A 9 1.08 -23.38 13.55
C ALA A 9 1.94 -24.48 14.21
N ALA A 10 2.15 -25.60 13.52
CA ALA A 10 3.04 -26.67 14.00
C ALA A 10 4.48 -26.18 14.14
N ARG A 11 5.00 -25.42 13.17
CA ARG A 11 6.32 -24.81 13.25
C ARG A 11 6.42 -23.80 14.40
N ALA A 12 5.41 -22.95 14.60
CA ALA A 12 5.38 -22.00 15.70
C ALA A 12 5.48 -22.72 17.06
N ARG A 13 4.75 -23.82 17.26
CA ARG A 13 4.86 -24.66 18.47
C ARG A 13 6.27 -25.22 18.67
N GLN A 14 6.93 -25.65 17.58
CA GLN A 14 8.30 -26.14 17.63
C GLN A 14 9.29 -25.03 18.05
N GLU A 15 9.20 -23.85 17.44
CA GLU A 15 10.07 -22.70 17.76
C GLU A 15 9.88 -22.25 19.22
N ILE A 16 8.63 -22.23 19.71
CA ILE A 16 8.31 -21.95 21.12
C ILE A 16 8.96 -22.99 22.04
N GLY A 17 8.83 -24.28 21.71
CA GLY A 17 9.45 -25.36 22.51
C GLY A 17 10.97 -25.25 22.56
N TRP A 18 11.62 -24.81 21.47
CA TRP A 18 13.05 -24.51 21.47
C TRP A 18 13.39 -23.29 22.34
N ALA A 19 12.60 -22.22 22.28
CA ALA A 19 12.80 -21.04 23.09
C ALA A 19 12.62 -21.31 24.60
N GLU A 20 11.65 -22.14 24.97
CA GLU A 20 11.45 -22.61 26.35
C GLU A 20 12.62 -23.48 26.82
N SER A 21 13.09 -24.41 25.97
CA SER A 21 14.23 -25.28 26.26
C SER A 21 15.54 -24.47 26.44
N ALA A 22 15.69 -23.41 25.66
CA ALA A 22 16.81 -22.46 25.73
C ALA A 22 16.66 -21.43 26.87
N GLN A 23 15.54 -21.45 27.62
CA GLN A 23 15.22 -20.50 28.69
C GLN A 23 15.13 -19.03 28.23
N SER A 24 14.86 -18.79 26.94
CA SER A 24 14.61 -17.46 26.38
C SER A 24 13.20 -16.95 26.72
N ILE A 25 12.27 -17.87 26.96
CA ILE A 25 10.91 -17.60 27.47
C ILE A 25 10.58 -18.63 28.55
N ALA A 26 9.70 -18.26 29.50
CA ALA A 26 9.26 -19.20 30.53
C ALA A 26 8.24 -20.21 29.94
N PRO A 27 8.24 -21.47 30.40
CA PRO A 27 7.32 -22.49 29.91
C PRO A 27 5.84 -22.10 30.08
N GLY A 28 5.04 -22.35 29.05
CA GLY A 28 3.59 -22.14 29.07
C GLY A 28 3.13 -20.69 28.94
N ILE A 29 4.05 -19.75 28.66
CA ILE A 29 3.70 -18.33 28.45
C ILE A 29 3.08 -18.09 27.07
N VAL A 30 3.44 -18.90 26.06
CA VAL A 30 2.93 -18.74 24.69
C VAL A 30 2.12 -19.97 24.29
N GLU A 31 0.82 -19.78 24.07
CA GLU A 31 -0.06 -20.79 23.51
C GLU A 31 -0.28 -20.53 22.00
N VAL A 32 -0.27 -21.61 21.21
CA VAL A 32 -0.61 -21.58 19.78
C VAL A 32 -1.97 -22.23 19.56
N VAL A 33 -2.95 -21.39 19.25
CA VAL A 33 -4.29 -21.77 18.85
C VAL A 33 -4.33 -21.87 17.33
N GLU A 34 -4.63 -23.04 16.80
CA GLU A 34 -4.69 -23.27 15.36
C GLU A 34 -6.10 -23.03 14.84
N GLY A 35 -6.22 -22.26 13.76
CA GLY A 35 -7.48 -21.89 13.13
C GLY A 35 -7.56 -20.40 12.78
N PHE A 36 -8.61 -20.01 12.06
CA PHE A 36 -8.88 -18.60 11.79
C PHE A 36 -9.28 -17.89 13.08
N SER A 37 -8.77 -16.66 13.28
CA SER A 37 -9.12 -15.85 14.43
C SER A 37 -10.63 -15.69 14.59
N THR A 38 -11.37 -15.57 13.48
CA THR A 38 -12.84 -15.46 13.42
C THR A 38 -13.61 -16.74 13.80
N GLU A 39 -12.94 -17.88 13.90
CA GLU A 39 -13.58 -19.20 14.12
C GLU A 39 -13.18 -19.83 15.46
N VAL A 40 -12.04 -19.42 16.02
CA VAL A 40 -11.58 -19.92 17.32
C VAL A 40 -12.20 -19.12 18.47
N ASP A 41 -12.16 -19.71 19.67
CA ASP A 41 -12.51 -19.06 20.92
C ASP A 41 -11.27 -18.96 21.82
N LEU A 42 -11.22 -17.90 22.63
CA LEU A 42 -10.20 -17.73 23.66
C LEU A 42 -10.81 -17.95 25.05
N PRO A 43 -10.06 -18.51 26.01
CA PRO A 43 -10.57 -18.79 27.36
C PRO A 43 -10.89 -17.50 28.14
N GLU A 44 -10.25 -16.39 27.78
CA GLU A 44 -10.50 -15.07 28.34
C GLU A 44 -10.30 -13.98 27.29
N LYS A 45 -10.86 -12.79 27.57
CA LYS A 45 -10.54 -11.59 26.80
C LYS A 45 -9.10 -11.14 27.05
N VAL A 46 -8.47 -10.52 26.07
CA VAL A 46 -7.08 -10.06 26.12
C VAL A 46 -7.00 -8.55 26.38
N ASP A 47 -5.89 -8.14 26.99
CA ASP A 47 -5.57 -6.72 27.24
C ASP A 47 -4.90 -6.04 26.04
N LEU A 48 -4.23 -6.83 25.19
CA LEU A 48 -3.40 -6.38 24.07
C LEU A 48 -3.59 -7.31 22.87
N LEU A 49 -3.82 -6.73 21.69
CA LEU A 49 -3.79 -7.41 20.40
C LEU A 49 -2.52 -6.98 19.66
N ALA A 50 -1.66 -7.92 19.32
CA ALA A 50 -0.51 -7.70 18.45
C ALA A 50 -0.73 -8.44 17.13
N THR A 51 -0.63 -7.75 16.00
CA THR A 51 -0.89 -8.35 14.68
C THR A 51 -0.07 -7.71 13.56
N GLU A 52 0.19 -8.50 12.53
CA GLU A 52 0.77 -8.10 11.25
C GLU A 52 -0.12 -8.75 10.18
N ILE A 53 -1.07 -7.97 9.64
CA ILE A 53 -2.04 -8.38 8.62
C ILE A 53 -2.24 -7.26 7.57
N ALA A 54 -1.22 -6.42 7.38
CA ALA A 54 -1.27 -5.38 6.36
C ALA A 54 -0.91 -5.97 5.00
N GLY A 55 -1.67 -5.63 3.95
CA GLY A 55 -1.25 -5.92 2.57
C GLY A 55 -0.57 -4.73 1.90
N SER A 56 -0.32 -4.81 0.58
CA SER A 56 0.26 -3.68 -0.19
C SER A 56 -0.65 -2.46 -0.24
N ILE A 57 -1.96 -2.67 -0.07
CA ILE A 57 -2.91 -1.68 0.40
C ILE A 57 -3.24 -2.11 1.82
N ALA A 58 -3.22 -1.20 2.80
CA ALA A 58 -3.35 -1.54 4.21
C ALA A 58 -4.52 -2.49 4.49
N SER A 59 -5.68 -2.23 3.90
CA SER A 59 -6.89 -3.04 4.10
C SER A 59 -6.88 -4.42 3.42
N GLU A 60 -5.96 -4.67 2.48
CA GLU A 60 -6.03 -5.77 1.49
C GLU A 60 -6.23 -7.16 2.10
N GLU A 61 -5.68 -7.41 3.27
CA GLU A 61 -5.74 -8.73 3.94
C GLU A 61 -6.86 -8.80 5.00
N GLY A 62 -7.95 -8.05 4.79
CA GLY A 62 -9.18 -8.19 5.58
C GLY A 62 -9.13 -7.50 6.95
N VAL A 63 -8.26 -6.50 7.11
CA VAL A 63 -8.03 -5.77 8.37
C VAL A 63 -9.33 -5.31 9.03
N TYR A 64 -10.23 -4.68 8.28
CA TYR A 64 -11.51 -4.20 8.82
C TYR A 64 -12.32 -5.32 9.49
N ALA A 65 -12.45 -6.46 8.81
CA ALA A 65 -13.24 -7.58 9.32
C ALA A 65 -12.56 -8.23 10.53
N THR A 66 -11.24 -8.45 10.45
CA THR A 66 -10.45 -9.09 11.51
C THR A 66 -10.40 -8.26 12.78
N ILE A 67 -10.12 -6.95 12.67
CA ILE A 67 -10.02 -6.07 13.84
C ILE A 67 -11.39 -5.86 14.50
N ARG A 68 -12.45 -5.67 13.70
CA ARG A 68 -13.81 -5.55 14.23
C ARG A 68 -14.25 -6.81 14.97
N ASP A 69 -13.95 -7.99 14.43
CA ASP A 69 -14.24 -9.25 15.10
C ASP A 69 -13.47 -9.37 16.43
N ALA A 70 -12.17 -9.04 16.44
CA ALA A 70 -11.36 -9.02 17.64
C ALA A 70 -11.88 -8.04 18.70
N GLN A 71 -12.27 -6.81 18.29
CA GLN A 71 -12.91 -5.82 19.16
C GLN A 71 -14.14 -6.41 19.87
N ALA A 72 -15.00 -7.10 19.12
CA ALA A 72 -16.25 -7.65 19.65
C ALA A 72 -15.99 -8.82 20.62
N ARG A 73 -15.16 -9.79 20.21
CA ARG A 73 -15.05 -11.08 20.90
C ARG A 73 -13.89 -11.13 21.90
N PHE A 74 -12.74 -10.58 21.56
CA PHE A 74 -11.50 -10.86 22.28
C PHE A 74 -11.00 -9.70 23.14
N MET A 75 -11.32 -8.45 22.85
CA MET A 75 -10.70 -7.33 23.57
C MET A 75 -11.44 -6.97 24.88
N LYS A 76 -10.68 -6.76 25.97
CA LYS A 76 -11.19 -6.18 27.23
C LYS A 76 -11.51 -4.69 27.08
N ARG A 77 -10.66 -3.94 26.37
CA ARG A 77 -10.79 -2.50 26.12
C ARG A 77 -10.70 -2.22 24.62
N PRO A 78 -11.74 -2.54 23.84
CA PRO A 78 -11.69 -2.51 22.37
C PRO A 78 -11.51 -1.10 21.76
N TYR A 79 -11.71 -0.05 22.55
CA TYR A 79 -11.64 1.34 22.09
C TYR A 79 -10.53 2.12 22.78
N ASP A 80 -9.58 1.41 23.40
CA ASP A 80 -8.37 1.96 24.00
C ASP A 80 -7.22 1.75 23.03
N PRO A 81 -6.63 2.82 22.45
CA PRO A 81 -5.48 2.69 21.55
C PRO A 81 -4.32 1.88 22.12
N SER A 82 -4.10 1.92 23.44
CA SER A 82 -3.01 1.18 24.09
C SER A 82 -3.24 -0.34 24.11
N SER A 83 -4.42 -0.81 23.72
CA SER A 83 -4.74 -2.23 23.57
C SER A 83 -4.33 -2.83 22.22
N TYR A 84 -3.66 -2.06 21.35
CA TYR A 84 -3.29 -2.50 20.00
C TYR A 84 -1.83 -2.25 19.66
N ILE A 85 -1.22 -3.25 19.01
CA ILE A 85 0.05 -3.13 18.30
C ILE A 85 -0.15 -3.73 16.91
N PRO A 86 -0.06 -2.94 15.84
CA PRO A 86 0.16 -1.48 15.80
C PRO A 86 -1.07 -0.67 16.25
N TYR A 87 -0.91 0.66 16.34
CA TYR A 87 -2.00 1.61 16.59
C TYR A 87 -2.95 1.69 15.38
N SER A 88 -2.38 1.82 14.18
CA SER A 88 -3.13 1.86 12.93
C SER A 88 -2.34 1.32 11.75
N TYR A 89 -3.07 0.98 10.70
CA TYR A 89 -2.50 0.84 9.36
C TYR A 89 -2.97 1.97 8.46
N GLU A 90 -2.09 2.39 7.58
CA GLU A 90 -2.31 3.46 6.61
C GLU A 90 -1.97 2.98 5.20
N THR A 91 -2.76 3.38 4.20
CA THR A 91 -2.33 3.37 2.80
C THR A 91 -1.90 4.77 2.43
N VAL A 92 -0.69 4.90 1.88
CA VAL A 92 -0.15 6.16 1.36
C VAL A 92 -0.09 6.07 -0.16
N GLY A 93 -0.30 7.19 -0.84
CA GLY A 93 -0.22 7.21 -2.29
C GLY A 93 0.23 8.51 -2.95
N ALA A 94 0.77 8.38 -4.16
CA ALA A 94 1.23 9.48 -4.99
C ALA A 94 1.10 9.17 -6.49
N PRO A 95 0.81 10.18 -7.34
CA PRO A 95 0.95 10.06 -8.79
C PRO A 95 2.35 9.57 -9.17
N ALA A 96 2.42 8.60 -10.07
CA ALA A 96 3.67 7.93 -10.43
C ALA A 96 3.76 7.65 -11.93
N THR A 97 5.00 7.58 -12.40
CA THR A 97 5.40 7.11 -13.72
C THR A 97 6.05 5.73 -13.58
N ASP A 98 5.80 4.86 -14.56
CA ASP A 98 6.40 3.52 -14.65
C ASP A 98 6.92 3.30 -16.07
N MET A 99 8.21 2.99 -16.19
CA MET A 99 8.87 2.78 -17.49
C MET A 99 8.30 1.59 -18.25
N CYS A 100 7.89 0.52 -17.55
CA CYS A 100 7.34 -0.68 -18.17
C CYS A 100 5.97 -0.38 -18.81
N HIS A 101 5.11 0.35 -18.11
CA HIS A 101 3.84 0.83 -18.65
C HIS A 101 4.05 1.75 -19.86
N HIS A 102 4.98 2.70 -19.77
CA HIS A 102 5.26 3.64 -20.86
C HIS A 102 5.73 2.94 -22.14
N SER A 103 6.64 1.98 -22.03
CA SER A 103 7.12 1.20 -23.18
C SER A 103 6.06 0.29 -23.79
N GLY A 104 4.89 0.13 -23.15
CA GLY A 104 3.86 -0.82 -23.58
C GLY A 104 4.21 -2.26 -23.24
N GLY A 105 5.10 -2.48 -22.27
CA GLY A 105 5.45 -3.80 -21.77
C GLY A 105 4.34 -4.44 -20.93
N ASN A 106 3.32 -3.68 -20.54
CA ASN A 106 2.17 -4.20 -19.83
C ASN A 106 1.08 -4.71 -20.80
N ASP A 107 0.44 -5.81 -20.42
CA ASP A 107 -0.77 -6.31 -21.07
C ASP A 107 -1.84 -5.19 -21.06
N PRO A 108 -2.40 -4.80 -22.22
CA PRO A 108 -3.42 -3.74 -22.30
C PRO A 108 -4.68 -4.00 -21.48
N SER A 109 -4.95 -5.26 -21.10
CA SER A 109 -6.07 -5.64 -20.24
C SER A 109 -5.78 -5.48 -18.74
N ARG A 110 -4.52 -5.20 -18.38
CA ARG A 110 -4.07 -5.12 -17.00
C ARG A 110 -4.52 -3.79 -16.37
N THR A 111 -5.22 -3.88 -15.25
CA THR A 111 -5.75 -2.71 -14.52
C THR A 111 -4.82 -2.23 -13.41
N GLY A 112 -3.77 -2.98 -13.09
CA GLY A 112 -2.78 -2.62 -12.08
C GLY A 112 -1.56 -3.55 -12.07
N VAL A 113 -0.46 -3.05 -11.52
CA VAL A 113 0.80 -3.79 -11.39
C VAL A 113 1.30 -3.73 -9.94
N ARG A 114 2.02 -4.77 -9.51
CA ARG A 114 2.79 -4.77 -8.25
C ARG A 114 4.24 -4.60 -8.62
N ILE A 115 4.86 -3.56 -8.07
CA ILE A 115 6.22 -3.14 -8.34
C ILE A 115 6.99 -3.23 -7.03
N GLU A 116 8.15 -3.87 -7.04
CA GLU A 116 8.98 -3.99 -5.85
C GLU A 116 9.30 -2.61 -5.25
N ALA A 117 9.32 -2.50 -3.92
CA ALA A 117 9.51 -1.21 -3.25
C ALA A 117 10.87 -0.54 -3.59
N HIS A 118 11.84 -1.33 -4.04
CA HIS A 118 13.17 -0.88 -4.47
C HIS A 118 13.32 -0.69 -5.99
N ASP A 119 12.27 -0.92 -6.77
CA ASP A 119 12.33 -0.85 -8.23
C ASP A 119 12.45 0.61 -8.71
N VAL A 120 13.57 0.91 -9.36
CA VAL A 120 13.91 2.25 -9.85
C VAL A 120 13.20 2.63 -11.15
N THR A 121 12.51 1.68 -11.79
CA THR A 121 11.74 1.92 -13.02
C THR A 121 10.41 2.65 -12.75
N MET A 122 9.98 2.68 -11.49
CA MET A 122 8.86 3.51 -11.04
C MET A 122 9.35 4.72 -10.24
N GLN A 123 8.86 5.90 -10.58
CA GLN A 123 9.20 7.16 -9.91
C GLN A 123 7.95 7.97 -9.61
N LEU A 124 7.96 8.72 -8.52
CA LEU A 124 6.83 9.56 -8.11
C LEU A 124 6.87 10.92 -8.79
N LEU A 125 5.70 11.47 -9.10
CA LEU A 125 5.50 12.78 -9.72
C LEU A 125 5.05 13.86 -8.72
N ALA A 126 4.61 13.47 -7.52
CA ALA A 126 4.26 14.37 -6.42
C ALA A 126 4.60 13.73 -5.06
N ASP A 127 4.53 14.52 -4.00
CA ASP A 127 4.70 14.01 -2.63
C ASP A 127 3.52 13.09 -2.22
N PRO A 128 3.80 12.03 -1.45
CA PRO A 128 2.77 11.13 -0.95
C PRO A 128 1.72 11.80 -0.07
N LYS A 129 0.52 11.23 -0.08
CA LYS A 129 -0.60 11.60 0.79
C LYS A 129 -1.23 10.37 1.40
N LEU A 130 -1.79 10.52 2.60
CA LEU A 130 -2.63 9.52 3.23
C LEU A 130 -3.89 9.29 2.37
N VAL A 131 -4.10 8.04 1.96
CA VAL A 131 -5.22 7.58 1.12
C VAL A 131 -6.28 6.88 1.98
N GLU A 132 -5.83 6.09 2.95
CA GLU A 132 -6.66 5.32 3.86
C GLU A 132 -5.97 5.23 5.22
N GLU A 133 -6.74 5.26 6.29
CA GLU A 133 -6.29 5.03 7.67
C GLU A 133 -7.28 4.12 8.38
N ILE A 134 -6.76 3.09 9.06
CA ILE A 134 -7.52 2.09 9.80
C ILE A 134 -7.00 2.09 11.24
N CYS A 135 -7.63 2.89 12.09
CA CYS A 135 -7.31 2.93 13.52
C CYS A 135 -7.96 1.75 14.25
N PHE A 136 -7.16 0.93 14.94
CA PHE A 136 -7.66 -0.33 15.49
C PHE A 136 -8.60 -0.16 16.68
N ALA A 137 -8.52 0.99 17.35
CA ALA A 137 -9.39 1.35 18.46
C ALA A 137 -10.64 2.15 18.03
N ASP A 138 -10.87 2.37 16.74
CA ASP A 138 -12.05 3.12 16.27
C ASP A 138 -13.35 2.34 16.57
N PRO A 139 -14.28 2.88 17.38
CA PRO A 139 -15.55 2.23 17.67
C PRO A 139 -16.50 2.16 16.47
N TRP A 140 -16.21 2.90 15.40
CA TRP A 140 -17.01 3.00 14.20
C TRP A 140 -16.37 2.32 13.00
N LEU A 141 -15.42 1.41 13.23
CA LEU A 141 -14.81 0.63 12.14
C LEU A 141 -15.92 0.05 11.25
N PRO A 142 -15.93 0.41 9.96
CA PRO A 142 -16.93 -0.07 9.03
C PRO A 142 -16.75 -1.57 8.88
N GLY A 143 -17.83 -2.28 8.60
CA GLY A 143 -17.64 -3.67 8.25
C GLY A 143 -18.71 -4.26 7.36
N SER A 144 -19.22 -3.41 6.46
CA SER A 144 -19.74 -3.78 5.15
C SER A 144 -19.91 -2.49 4.33
N GLY A 145 -20.08 -2.62 3.02
CA GLY A 145 -20.32 -1.48 2.12
C GLY A 145 -19.07 -0.65 1.80
N THR A 146 -19.28 0.56 1.28
CA THR A 146 -18.22 1.39 0.67
C THR A 146 -17.72 2.48 1.61
N ILE A 147 -16.40 2.64 1.69
CA ILE A 147 -15.67 3.65 2.46
C ILE A 147 -14.91 4.57 1.49
N GLY A 148 -14.67 5.83 1.86
CA GLY A 148 -13.73 6.71 1.16
C GLY A 148 -14.33 7.65 0.10
N ALA A 149 -15.60 7.47 -0.27
CA ALA A 149 -16.27 8.24 -1.33
C ALA A 149 -16.32 9.77 -1.10
N ALA A 150 -16.07 10.25 0.12
CA ALA A 150 -16.27 11.64 0.51
C ALA A 150 -15.02 12.54 0.40
N SER A 151 -13.80 11.98 0.43
CA SER A 151 -12.55 12.78 0.41
C SER A 151 -11.91 12.79 -0.98
N GLN A 152 -11.73 13.99 -1.52
CA GLN A 152 -10.98 14.17 -2.76
C GLN A 152 -9.49 14.34 -2.44
N LEU A 153 -8.67 13.44 -2.98
CA LEU A 153 -7.22 13.57 -2.97
C LEU A 153 -6.78 14.51 -4.09
N ILE A 154 -5.85 15.42 -3.80
CA ILE A 154 -5.39 16.42 -4.77
C ILE A 154 -3.86 16.49 -4.70
N TRP A 155 -3.19 16.21 -5.80
CA TRP A 155 -1.74 16.38 -5.95
C TRP A 155 -1.44 17.42 -7.02
N TRP A 156 -0.34 18.15 -6.81
CA TRP A 156 0.27 18.99 -7.83
C TRP A 156 1.49 18.25 -8.36
N ILE A 157 1.63 18.13 -9.67
CA ILE A 157 2.82 17.54 -10.28
C ILE A 157 4.02 18.44 -9.94
N ASP A 158 4.96 17.91 -9.16
CA ASP A 158 6.07 18.69 -8.62
C ASP A 158 7.16 18.83 -9.70
N PRO A 159 7.50 20.06 -10.13
CA PRO A 159 8.60 20.28 -11.08
C PRO A 159 9.92 19.64 -10.63
N LYS A 160 10.22 19.64 -9.33
CA LYS A 160 11.46 19.06 -8.81
C LYS A 160 11.50 17.55 -8.99
N ARG A 161 10.35 16.88 -8.85
CA ARG A 161 10.23 15.43 -9.07
C ARG A 161 10.31 15.11 -10.55
N VAL A 162 9.66 15.86 -11.42
CA VAL A 162 9.80 15.70 -12.89
C VAL A 162 11.27 15.79 -13.31
N ASP A 163 12.00 16.81 -12.84
CA ASP A 163 13.42 16.99 -13.14
C ASP A 163 14.29 15.86 -12.55
N ALA A 164 14.04 15.47 -11.30
CA ALA A 164 14.75 14.36 -10.65
C ALA A 164 14.51 13.03 -11.37
N ASN A 165 13.27 12.75 -11.78
CA ASN A 165 12.89 11.54 -12.51
C ASN A 165 13.63 11.46 -13.85
N ARG A 166 13.75 12.59 -14.57
CA ARG A 166 14.52 12.64 -15.82
C ARG A 166 15.98 12.21 -15.60
N VAL A 167 16.62 12.70 -14.53
CA VAL A 167 17.99 12.34 -14.17
C VAL A 167 18.09 10.86 -13.78
N ALA A 168 17.15 10.37 -12.98
CA ALA A 168 17.10 8.97 -12.55
C ALA A 168 16.96 8.02 -13.74
N PHE A 169 15.98 8.25 -14.61
CA PHE A 169 15.77 7.43 -15.81
C PHE A 169 16.92 7.51 -16.80
N THR A 170 17.51 8.70 -17.00
CA THR A 170 18.71 8.84 -17.83
C THR A 170 19.83 7.95 -17.27
N SER A 171 20.03 7.96 -15.95
CA SER A 171 21.07 7.16 -15.31
C SER A 171 20.81 5.66 -15.45
N HIS A 172 19.57 5.22 -15.29
CA HIS A 172 19.18 3.82 -15.46
C HIS A 172 19.32 3.32 -16.90
N LEU A 173 19.00 4.16 -17.89
CA LEU A 173 19.02 3.78 -19.31
C LEU A 173 20.40 3.89 -19.97
N LYS A 174 21.42 4.45 -19.30
CA LYS A 174 22.78 4.58 -19.85
C LYS A 174 23.36 3.26 -20.33
N GLU A 175 23.12 2.17 -19.60
CA GLU A 175 23.61 0.84 -19.98
C GLU A 175 22.95 0.31 -21.25
N GLN A 176 21.81 0.87 -21.65
CA GLN A 176 21.03 0.50 -22.83
C GLN A 176 21.20 1.49 -23.99
N GLU A 177 22.09 2.49 -23.88
CA GLU A 177 22.22 3.59 -24.85
C GLU A 177 22.47 3.10 -26.28
N ALA A 178 23.38 2.15 -26.47
CA ALA A 178 23.67 1.60 -27.79
C ALA A 178 22.47 0.91 -28.43
N ALA A 179 21.66 0.19 -27.63
CA ALA A 179 20.47 -0.51 -28.10
C ALA A 179 19.33 0.47 -28.45
N LEU A 180 19.16 1.51 -27.64
CA LEU A 180 18.19 2.59 -27.91
C LEU A 180 18.56 3.36 -29.17
N ALA A 181 19.83 3.73 -29.32
CA ALA A 181 20.34 4.42 -30.51
C ALA A 181 20.16 3.58 -31.79
N ALA A 182 20.43 2.28 -31.72
CA ALA A 182 20.19 1.35 -32.83
C ALA A 182 18.69 1.25 -33.23
N SER A 183 17.79 1.52 -32.28
CA SER A 183 16.34 1.58 -32.50
C SER A 183 15.85 2.98 -32.92
N GLY A 184 16.77 3.93 -33.15
CA GLY A 184 16.45 5.31 -33.52
C GLY A 184 15.92 6.17 -32.37
N MET A 185 16.02 5.71 -31.12
CA MET A 185 15.52 6.41 -29.95
C MET A 185 16.64 7.13 -29.21
N GLN A 186 16.44 8.42 -28.92
CA GLN A 186 17.37 9.20 -28.11
C GLN A 186 16.97 9.14 -26.64
N ILE A 187 17.93 8.82 -25.73
CA ILE A 187 17.69 8.78 -24.28
C ILE A 187 17.12 10.12 -23.78
N ALA A 188 17.61 11.23 -24.31
CA ALA A 188 17.20 12.57 -23.88
C ALA A 188 15.71 12.83 -24.12
N ASP A 189 15.17 12.33 -25.24
CA ASP A 189 13.75 12.48 -25.62
C ASP A 189 12.90 11.48 -24.82
N LEU A 190 13.32 10.22 -24.75
CA LEU A 190 12.61 9.18 -24.01
C LEU A 190 12.46 9.56 -22.52
N THR A 191 13.52 10.04 -21.87
CA THR A 191 13.47 10.40 -20.45
C THR A 191 12.71 11.70 -20.21
N PHE A 192 12.68 12.60 -21.19
CA PHE A 192 11.84 13.80 -21.16
C PHE A 192 10.35 13.42 -21.16
N ASP A 193 9.95 12.46 -22.00
CA ASP A 193 8.58 11.96 -22.07
C ASP A 193 8.22 11.10 -20.83
N LEU A 194 9.10 10.17 -20.42
CA LEU A 194 8.89 9.30 -19.25
C LEU A 194 8.66 10.09 -17.96
N SER A 195 9.45 11.14 -17.74
CA SER A 195 9.34 11.99 -16.54
C SER A 195 8.03 12.79 -16.48
N ARG A 196 7.26 12.81 -17.56
CA ARG A 196 6.00 13.53 -17.75
C ARG A 196 4.83 12.60 -18.09
N SER A 197 4.96 11.32 -17.73
CA SER A 197 3.99 10.28 -18.07
C SER A 197 3.36 9.73 -16.80
N LEU A 198 2.10 10.06 -16.55
CA LEU A 198 1.34 9.51 -15.43
C LEU A 198 0.83 8.11 -15.77
N SER A 199 1.40 7.09 -15.12
CA SER A 199 0.92 5.71 -15.20
C SER A 199 -0.29 5.49 -14.28
N GLY A 200 -0.19 6.01 -13.06
CA GLY A 200 -1.28 5.97 -12.10
C GLY A 200 -0.92 6.49 -10.72
N ILE A 201 -1.68 6.12 -9.70
CA ILE A 201 -1.40 6.48 -8.31
C ILE A 201 -0.73 5.29 -7.64
N ALA A 202 0.56 5.37 -7.37
CA ALA A 202 1.27 4.35 -6.59
C ALA A 202 0.73 4.33 -5.16
N LEU A 203 0.48 3.14 -4.62
CA LEU A 203 -0.06 2.87 -3.29
C LEU A 203 0.84 1.89 -2.55
N TRP A 204 1.08 2.14 -1.28
CA TRP A 204 1.86 1.25 -0.41
C TRP A 204 1.43 1.40 1.05
N PRO A 205 1.72 0.40 1.92
CA PRO A 205 1.30 0.45 3.30
C PRO A 205 2.30 1.20 4.17
N ARG A 206 1.77 1.76 5.25
CA ARG A 206 2.50 2.28 6.39
C ARG A 206 1.86 1.73 7.67
N ILE A 207 2.69 1.33 8.62
CA ILE A 207 2.31 0.80 9.92
C ILE A 207 2.70 1.82 10.98
N VAL A 208 1.71 2.27 11.76
CA VAL A 208 1.91 3.29 12.80
C VAL A 208 1.78 2.62 14.17
N PHE A 209 2.83 2.67 14.98
CA PHE A 209 2.90 1.92 16.24
C PHE A 209 2.38 2.70 17.46
N ASP A 210 2.27 4.03 17.36
CA ASP A 210 1.79 4.88 18.43
C ASP A 210 0.86 5.98 17.90
N GLU A 211 0.02 6.53 18.79
CA GLU A 211 -0.96 7.58 18.45
C GLU A 211 -0.30 8.89 17.98
N GLU A 212 0.94 9.16 18.41
CA GLU A 212 1.68 10.36 18.02
C GLU A 212 2.25 10.26 16.59
N GLY A 213 2.25 9.07 15.98
CA GLY A 213 2.90 8.80 14.71
C GLY A 213 4.43 8.88 14.78
N SER A 214 5.01 8.69 15.96
CA SER A 214 6.45 8.85 16.21
C SER A 214 7.26 7.64 15.80
N LEU A 215 6.68 6.44 15.95
CA LEU A 215 7.23 5.17 15.50
C LEU A 215 6.41 4.61 14.33
N VAL A 216 7.05 4.56 13.17
CA VAL A 216 6.40 4.22 11.90
C VAL A 216 7.29 3.28 11.11
N TYR A 217 6.70 2.20 10.58
CA TYR A 217 7.29 1.44 9.48
C TYR A 217 6.59 1.86 8.18
N ASP A 218 7.35 2.35 7.21
CA ASP A 218 6.83 2.76 5.90
C ASP A 218 7.47 1.87 4.83
N ALA A 219 6.64 1.20 4.02
CA ALA A 219 7.12 0.32 2.96
C ALA A 219 7.89 1.07 1.88
N ARG A 220 7.66 2.39 1.76
CA ARG A 220 8.54 3.32 1.06
C ARG A 220 9.09 4.33 2.06
N GLY A 221 9.98 5.23 1.66
CA GLY A 221 10.40 6.31 2.56
C GLY A 221 9.27 7.32 2.83
N PRO A 222 9.40 8.24 3.80
CA PRO A 222 8.39 9.25 4.10
C PRO A 222 8.01 10.16 2.91
N LYS A 223 8.87 10.25 1.89
CA LYS A 223 8.61 10.96 0.63
C LYS A 223 8.44 10.00 -0.56
N GLY A 224 8.18 8.72 -0.27
CA GLY A 224 8.05 7.64 -1.21
C GLY A 224 9.37 7.16 -1.83
N GLU A 225 10.49 7.39 -1.14
CA GLU A 225 11.81 6.88 -1.56
C GLU A 225 11.81 5.35 -1.66
N HIS A 226 12.65 4.81 -2.53
CA HIS A 226 12.85 3.37 -2.66
C HIS A 226 13.38 2.78 -1.35
N GLN A 227 12.79 1.67 -0.92
CA GLN A 227 13.21 0.93 0.28
C GLN A 227 13.21 -0.57 0.02
N THR A 228 13.93 -1.30 0.85
CA THR A 228 13.84 -2.76 0.91
C THR A 228 12.67 -3.14 1.81
N SER A 229 11.51 -3.31 1.20
CA SER A 229 10.32 -3.86 1.86
C SER A 229 9.83 -5.07 1.06
N HIS A 230 9.22 -6.03 1.76
CA HIS A 230 8.59 -7.17 1.09
C HIS A 230 7.19 -6.81 0.55
N TRP A 231 6.59 -5.70 1.01
CA TRP A 231 5.36 -5.18 0.43
C TRP A 231 5.68 -4.49 -0.89
N PRO A 232 5.20 -5.00 -2.03
CA PRO A 232 5.32 -4.27 -3.28
C PRO A 232 4.42 -3.03 -3.24
N THR A 233 4.84 -2.00 -3.97
CA THR A 233 4.00 -0.86 -4.32
C THR A 233 2.97 -1.31 -5.35
N PHE A 234 1.68 -1.13 -5.05
CA PHE A 234 0.61 -1.37 -6.00
C PHE A 234 0.36 -0.11 -6.84
N LEU A 235 0.37 -0.25 -8.17
CA LEU A 235 0.13 0.84 -9.10
C LEU A 235 -1.11 0.50 -9.97
N PRO A 236 -2.32 0.93 -9.59
CA PRO A 236 -3.47 0.93 -10.48
C PRO A 236 -3.15 1.79 -11.72
N LEU A 237 -3.29 1.21 -12.91
CA LEU A 237 -3.04 1.91 -14.17
C LEU A 237 -4.30 2.72 -14.54
N LEU A 238 -4.14 4.02 -14.80
CA LEU A 238 -5.29 4.91 -15.08
C LEU A 238 -5.84 4.75 -16.49
N ALA A 239 -5.02 4.24 -17.41
CA ALA A 239 -5.37 3.98 -18.79
C ALA A 239 -4.46 2.88 -19.36
N SER A 240 -4.74 2.41 -20.57
CA SER A 240 -3.91 1.43 -21.29
C SER A 240 -2.54 1.96 -21.71
N ARG A 241 -2.35 3.28 -21.67
CA ARG A 241 -1.10 4.00 -21.86
C ARG A 241 -0.98 5.11 -20.82
N PRO A 242 0.23 5.51 -20.40
CA PRO A 242 0.39 6.64 -19.51
C PRO A 242 -0.22 7.92 -20.10
N VAL A 243 -0.79 8.74 -19.24
CA VAL A 243 -1.33 10.05 -19.60
C VAL A 243 -0.24 11.10 -19.46
N ARG A 244 -0.06 11.94 -20.48
CA ARG A 244 0.92 13.02 -20.39
C ARG A 244 0.49 14.07 -19.37
N VAL A 245 1.44 14.52 -18.56
CA VAL A 245 1.27 15.58 -17.56
C VAL A 245 2.44 16.56 -17.61
N GLU A 246 2.21 17.80 -17.22
CA GLU A 246 3.23 18.83 -17.08
C GLU A 246 3.40 19.26 -15.62
N ALA A 247 4.54 19.86 -15.30
CA ALA A 247 4.77 20.40 -13.97
C ALA A 247 3.72 21.47 -13.63
N GLY A 248 3.14 21.37 -12.43
CA GLY A 248 2.05 22.23 -11.98
C GLY A 248 0.64 21.76 -12.39
N ASP A 249 0.51 20.69 -13.19
CA ASP A 249 -0.80 20.07 -13.40
C ASP A 249 -1.35 19.51 -12.09
N VAL A 250 -2.69 19.45 -12.00
CA VAL A 250 -3.39 18.98 -10.81
C VAL A 250 -3.99 17.61 -11.09
N VAL A 251 -3.59 16.61 -10.30
CA VAL A 251 -4.21 15.28 -10.29
C VAL A 251 -5.18 15.22 -9.13
N ARG A 252 -6.46 15.00 -9.43
CA ARG A 252 -7.52 14.82 -8.44
C ARG A 252 -7.97 13.38 -8.46
N ALA A 253 -7.95 12.68 -7.33
CA ALA A 253 -8.46 11.32 -7.23
C ALA A 253 -9.59 11.21 -6.20
N ARG A 254 -10.50 10.28 -6.46
CA ARG A 254 -11.43 9.73 -5.47
C ARG A 254 -11.09 8.26 -5.29
N TRP A 255 -10.88 7.85 -4.04
CA TRP A 255 -10.53 6.50 -3.65
C TRP A 255 -11.69 5.90 -2.88
N GLU A 256 -12.04 4.66 -3.21
CA GLU A 256 -13.07 3.93 -2.49
C GLU A 256 -12.62 2.49 -2.23
N VAL A 257 -12.98 2.00 -1.04
CA VAL A 257 -12.85 0.60 -0.65
C VAL A 257 -14.25 0.07 -0.41
N ASP A 258 -14.67 -0.94 -1.18
CA ASP A 258 -15.90 -1.67 -0.98
C ASP A 258 -15.59 -2.97 -0.21
N LEU A 259 -16.05 -2.98 1.05
CA LEU A 259 -15.95 -4.10 1.98
C LEU A 259 -16.89 -5.25 1.62
N GLN A 260 -17.76 -5.08 0.62
CA GLN A 260 -18.77 -6.05 0.22
C GLN A 260 -19.61 -6.49 1.44
N ASP A 261 -19.57 -7.78 1.80
CA ASP A 261 -20.29 -8.37 2.93
C ASP A 261 -19.53 -8.28 4.27
N GLY A 262 -18.31 -7.74 4.26
CA GLY A 262 -17.48 -7.53 5.44
C GLY A 262 -16.97 -8.81 6.11
N GLN A 263 -16.94 -9.94 5.39
CA GLN A 263 -16.34 -11.19 5.85
C GLN A 263 -14.83 -11.19 5.56
N VAL A 264 -14.03 -11.78 6.45
CA VAL A 264 -12.56 -11.85 6.31
C VAL A 264 -12.13 -12.52 4.99
N MET A 265 -12.87 -13.55 4.56
CA MET A 265 -12.55 -14.31 3.35
C MET A 265 -13.06 -13.66 2.06
N THR A 266 -13.87 -12.60 2.15
CA THR A 266 -14.37 -11.88 0.97
C THR A 266 -13.34 -10.84 0.55
N PRO A 267 -12.74 -10.94 -0.67
CA PRO A 267 -11.76 -9.98 -1.11
C PRO A 267 -12.36 -8.57 -1.16
N LEU A 268 -11.60 -7.55 -0.76
CA LEU A 268 -12.03 -6.17 -0.90
C LEU A 268 -12.02 -5.73 -2.37
N ARG A 269 -12.88 -4.78 -2.73
CA ARG A 269 -12.86 -4.14 -4.05
C ARG A 269 -12.40 -2.70 -3.90
N TYR A 270 -11.50 -2.30 -4.78
CA TYR A 270 -10.96 -0.95 -4.79
C TYR A 270 -11.43 -0.22 -6.05
N SER A 271 -11.77 1.05 -5.90
CA SER A 271 -12.02 1.93 -7.04
C SER A 271 -11.22 3.22 -6.90
N MET A 272 -10.71 3.69 -8.03
CA MET A 272 -10.03 4.97 -8.10
C MET A 272 -10.45 5.70 -9.37
N ALA A 273 -11.03 6.88 -9.21
CA ALA A 273 -11.38 7.77 -10.32
C ALA A 273 -10.47 8.99 -10.27
N CYS A 274 -9.70 9.22 -11.34
CA CYS A 274 -8.80 10.36 -11.45
C CYS A 274 -9.27 11.37 -12.51
N ASP A 275 -9.09 12.65 -12.21
CA ASP A 275 -9.25 13.78 -13.12
C ASP A 275 -7.95 14.58 -13.15
N ILE A 276 -7.51 14.99 -14.34
CA ILE A 276 -6.25 15.70 -14.56
C ILE A 276 -6.57 17.05 -15.16
N GLN A 277 -6.29 18.10 -14.40
CA GLN A 277 -6.50 19.47 -14.82
C GLN A 277 -5.16 20.12 -15.14
N GLY A 278 -5.01 20.58 -16.38
CA GLY A 278 -3.83 21.33 -16.78
C GLY A 278 -3.69 22.63 -15.98
N ALA A 279 -2.46 23.00 -15.60
CA ALA A 279 -2.16 24.22 -14.84
C ALA A 279 -2.75 25.51 -15.47
N ALA A 280 -3.00 25.48 -16.78
CA ALA A 280 -3.61 26.54 -17.56
C ALA A 280 -5.02 26.18 -18.08
N GLY A 281 -5.94 25.69 -17.22
CA GLY A 281 -7.38 25.63 -17.52
C GLY A 281 -7.79 24.87 -18.80
N ARG A 282 -6.93 24.04 -19.37
CA ARG A 282 -7.28 23.16 -20.49
C ARG A 282 -7.77 21.86 -19.89
N ALA A 283 -9.09 21.68 -19.87
CA ALA A 283 -9.69 20.37 -19.70
C ALA A 283 -9.23 19.50 -20.88
N GLN A 284 -8.45 18.45 -20.61
CA GLN A 284 -8.29 17.35 -21.55
C GLN A 284 -9.37 16.33 -21.21
N THR A 285 -10.40 16.26 -22.05
CA THR A 285 -11.35 15.15 -22.03
C THR A 285 -10.65 13.93 -22.59
N SER A 286 -10.52 12.87 -21.80
CA SER A 286 -10.13 11.54 -22.27
C SER A 286 -11.29 10.94 -23.07
N ASP A 287 -11.05 10.58 -24.33
CA ASP A 287 -11.87 9.66 -25.12
C ASP A 287 -11.51 8.20 -24.81
#